data_AF-A0A520A1Z2-F1
#
_entry.id   AF-A0A520A1Z2-F1
#
_cell.length_a   1.000
_cell.length_b   1.000
_cell.length_c   1.000
_cell.angle_alpha   90.00
_cell.angle_beta   90.00
_cell.angle_gamma   90.00
#
_symmetry.space_group_name_H-M   'P 1'
#
loop_
_entity.id
_entity.type
_entity.pdbx_description
1 polymer ?
#
loop_
_entity_poly.entity_id
_entity_poly.type
_entity_poly.pdbx_seq_one_letter_code
_entity_poly.pdbx_strand_id
1 'polypeptide(L)'
;MNKNILDDATQKYIDANLNADVNKIVLAKSSFEKVSSVELAQQISAKKKVQKKLPTWYNTPKIYYPAPLSIEQTSSEVTAKYKSKLAKGNILIDITGGFGVDVYYFAQEIKKVTHVEYNKDLSQIAEYNASILNVKNISFYAGDGIEYLKTTSKSFDTIYVDPARRADSGKVFMLKDCTPDVVSNLDLLLSKSSRIIIKTAPLLDISAGLSELRNVSEIHIVSVKNECKELLWVIDSNTSEEIKLQAVTINDTEKTFSFLQHESNISATFIESVSPLDYLYEPDAALLKSGAFN
;
A
#
# COMPACT_ATOMS: atom_id res chain seq x y z
N MET A 1 -13.86 -7.84 -17.05
CA MET A 1 -12.87 -8.95 -16.91
C MET A 1 -13.18 -10.12 -17.87
N ASN A 2 -12.27 -10.52 -18.77
CA ASN A 2 -12.47 -11.65 -19.70
C ASN A 2 -11.93 -12.97 -19.11
N LYS A 3 -12.80 -13.87 -18.66
CA LYS A 3 -12.37 -15.11 -17.97
C LYS A 3 -11.67 -16.14 -18.87
N ASN A 4 -11.84 -16.09 -20.20
CA ASN A 4 -11.17 -17.03 -21.12
C ASN A 4 -9.64 -16.92 -21.07
N ILE A 5 -9.10 -15.82 -20.55
CA ILE A 5 -7.65 -15.67 -20.37
C ILE A 5 -7.06 -16.61 -19.32
N LEU A 6 -7.93 -17.16 -18.46
CA LEU A 6 -7.57 -18.04 -17.36
C LEU A 6 -7.65 -19.53 -17.76
N ASP A 7 -8.04 -19.82 -19.00
CA ASP A 7 -8.03 -21.18 -19.54
C ASP A 7 -6.61 -21.74 -19.58
N ASP A 8 -6.47 -23.05 -19.35
CA ASP A 8 -5.15 -23.68 -19.15
C ASP A 8 -4.20 -23.49 -20.35
N ALA A 9 -4.72 -23.51 -21.58
CA ALA A 9 -3.92 -23.27 -22.78
C ALA A 9 -3.41 -21.84 -22.86
N THR A 10 -4.25 -20.86 -22.49
CA THR A 10 -3.89 -19.45 -22.45
C THR A 10 -2.86 -19.15 -21.36
N GLN A 11 -3.04 -19.73 -20.17
CA GLN A 11 -2.08 -19.57 -19.06
C GLN A 11 -0.71 -20.17 -19.41
N LYS A 12 -0.67 -21.35 -20.03
CA LYS A 12 0.58 -21.95 -20.54
C LYS A 12 1.29 -21.04 -21.55
N TYR A 13 0.54 -20.39 -22.44
CA TYR A 13 1.11 -19.44 -23.38
C TYR A 13 1.69 -18.22 -22.66
N ILE A 14 0.97 -17.64 -21.68
CA ILE A 14 1.45 -16.50 -20.89
C ILE A 14 2.77 -16.86 -20.19
N ASP A 15 2.84 -18.03 -19.55
CA ASP A 15 4.03 -18.48 -18.82
C ASP A 15 5.23 -18.72 -19.73
N ALA A 16 5.01 -19.34 -20.89
CA ALA A 16 6.06 -19.56 -21.88
C ALA A 16 6.61 -18.25 -22.47
N ASN A 17 5.85 -17.16 -22.41
CA ASN A 17 6.18 -15.87 -23.05
C ASN A 17 6.51 -14.75 -22.04
N LEU A 18 6.77 -15.05 -20.77
CA LEU A 18 7.12 -14.02 -19.75
C LEU A 18 8.32 -13.15 -20.13
N ASN A 19 9.24 -13.67 -20.94
CA ASN A 19 10.43 -12.93 -21.40
C ASN A 19 10.34 -12.47 -22.86
N ALA A 20 9.21 -12.70 -23.53
CA ALA A 20 9.00 -12.26 -24.90
C ALA A 20 8.80 -10.74 -24.99
N ASP A 21 8.99 -10.20 -26.19
CA ASP A 21 8.71 -8.80 -26.50
C ASP A 21 7.20 -8.59 -26.64
N VAL A 22 6.60 -7.91 -25.66
CA VAL A 22 5.16 -7.65 -25.61
C VAL A 22 4.66 -6.85 -26.82
N ASN A 23 5.49 -6.00 -27.43
CA ASN A 23 5.09 -5.25 -28.63
C ASN A 23 4.88 -6.18 -29.82
N LYS A 24 5.73 -7.21 -29.98
CA LYS A 24 5.56 -8.23 -31.01
C LYS A 24 4.29 -9.05 -30.78
N ILE A 25 3.97 -9.35 -29.52
CA ILE A 25 2.73 -10.07 -29.17
C ILE A 25 1.51 -9.25 -29.54
N VAL A 26 1.47 -7.95 -29.19
CA VAL A 26 0.35 -7.05 -29.52
C VAL A 26 0.09 -7.01 -31.03
N LEU A 27 1.15 -6.92 -31.84
CA LEU A 27 1.07 -6.84 -33.30
C LEU A 27 0.75 -8.19 -33.97
N ALA A 28 0.92 -9.30 -33.27
CA ALA A 28 0.60 -10.63 -33.79
C ALA A 28 -0.89 -10.94 -33.68
N LYS A 29 -1.38 -11.83 -34.56
CA LYS A 29 -2.72 -12.41 -34.42
C LYS A 29 -2.75 -13.34 -33.21
N SER A 30 -3.78 -13.21 -32.37
CA SER A 30 -3.96 -14.12 -31.24
C SER A 30 -4.15 -15.57 -31.70
N SER A 31 -3.50 -16.49 -31.01
CA SER A 31 -3.69 -17.94 -31.17
C SER A 31 -4.98 -18.45 -30.49
N PHE A 32 -5.69 -17.58 -29.77
CA PHE A 32 -6.90 -17.93 -29.02
C PHE A 32 -8.09 -17.13 -29.55
N GLU A 33 -9.19 -17.81 -29.85
CA GLU A 33 -10.39 -17.20 -30.45
C GLU A 33 -11.04 -16.13 -29.57
N LYS A 34 -11.04 -16.35 -28.24
CA LYS A 34 -11.74 -15.50 -27.25
C LYS A 34 -10.83 -14.59 -26.44
N VAL A 35 -9.54 -14.52 -26.78
CA VAL A 35 -8.55 -13.71 -26.05
C VAL A 35 -7.74 -12.94 -27.07
N SER A 36 -7.74 -11.61 -26.97
CA SER A 36 -6.99 -10.75 -27.89
C SER A 36 -5.48 -10.77 -27.60
N SER A 37 -4.69 -10.40 -28.61
CA SER A 37 -3.23 -10.22 -28.44
C SER A 37 -2.88 -9.14 -27.41
N VAL A 38 -3.71 -8.09 -27.32
CA VAL A 38 -3.58 -7.01 -26.34
C VAL A 38 -3.77 -7.54 -24.92
N GLU A 39 -4.82 -8.33 -24.67
CA GLU A 39 -5.05 -8.93 -23.35
C GLU A 39 -3.90 -9.87 -22.95
N LEU A 40 -3.39 -10.68 -23.89
CA LEU A 40 -2.21 -11.53 -23.64
C LEU A 40 -0.99 -10.70 -23.25
N ALA A 41 -0.67 -9.67 -24.03
CA ALA A 41 0.47 -8.80 -23.77
C ALA A 41 0.34 -8.08 -22.42
N GLN A 42 -0.87 -7.65 -22.06
CA GLN A 42 -1.16 -7.06 -20.75
C GLN A 42 -0.92 -8.05 -19.60
N GLN A 43 -1.44 -9.28 -19.68
CA GLN A 43 -1.20 -10.31 -18.67
C GLN A 43 0.28 -10.65 -18.54
N ILE A 44 1.00 -10.81 -19.66
CA ILE A 44 2.43 -11.11 -19.67
C ILE A 44 3.22 -9.98 -19.00
N SER A 45 2.96 -8.73 -19.39
CA SER A 45 3.62 -7.55 -18.83
C SER A 45 3.36 -7.42 -17.32
N ALA A 46 2.10 -7.56 -16.90
CA ALA A 46 1.72 -7.47 -15.50
C ALA A 46 2.27 -8.64 -14.67
N LYS A 47 2.16 -9.88 -15.16
CA LYS A 47 2.69 -11.09 -14.50
C LYS A 47 4.21 -11.01 -14.28
N LYS A 48 4.95 -10.48 -15.26
CA LYS A 48 6.39 -10.25 -15.13
C LYS A 48 6.71 -9.24 -14.03
N LYS A 49 5.97 -8.12 -13.95
CA LYS A 49 6.18 -7.08 -12.94
C LYS A 49 5.91 -7.56 -11.52
N VAL A 50 4.93 -8.45 -11.33
CA VAL A 50 4.61 -8.95 -9.99
C VAL A 50 5.61 -9.96 -9.45
N GLN A 51 6.44 -10.60 -10.29
CA GLN A 51 7.30 -11.73 -9.87
C GLN A 51 8.07 -11.50 -8.56
N LYS A 52 8.68 -10.31 -8.41
CA LYS A 52 9.42 -9.95 -7.19
C LYS A 52 8.57 -9.24 -6.15
N LYS A 53 7.55 -8.50 -6.58
CA LYS A 53 6.75 -7.61 -5.72
C LYS A 53 5.62 -8.34 -5.00
N LEU A 54 4.98 -9.28 -5.71
CA LEU A 54 3.86 -10.11 -5.27
C LEU A 54 4.12 -11.60 -5.55
N PRO A 55 5.07 -12.24 -4.85
CA PRO A 55 5.39 -13.66 -5.03
C PRO A 55 4.18 -14.60 -4.83
N THR A 56 3.27 -14.31 -3.90
CA THR A 56 2.05 -15.09 -3.67
C THR A 56 1.14 -15.05 -4.88
N TRP A 57 0.92 -13.87 -5.48
CA TRP A 57 0.13 -13.75 -6.72
C TRP A 57 0.85 -14.43 -7.90
N TYR A 58 2.15 -14.21 -8.04
CA TYR A 58 2.95 -14.77 -9.14
C TYR A 58 2.92 -16.31 -9.14
N ASN A 59 3.05 -16.92 -7.97
CA ASN A 59 3.11 -18.38 -7.82
C ASN A 59 1.73 -19.03 -7.75
N THR A 60 0.65 -18.25 -7.64
CA THR A 60 -0.72 -18.79 -7.63
C THR A 60 -1.24 -18.92 -9.06
N PRO A 61 -1.62 -20.13 -9.51
CA PRO A 61 -2.23 -20.30 -10.82
C PRO A 61 -3.55 -19.53 -10.94
N LYS A 62 -3.89 -19.11 -12.16
CA LYS A 62 -5.19 -18.48 -12.48
C LYS A 62 -5.45 -17.17 -11.74
N ILE A 63 -4.41 -16.45 -11.33
CA ILE A 63 -4.52 -15.03 -10.97
C ILE A 63 -4.78 -14.20 -12.22
N TYR A 64 -5.78 -13.32 -12.17
CA TYR A 64 -6.04 -12.34 -13.21
C TYR A 64 -5.29 -11.05 -12.90
N TYR A 65 -4.40 -10.62 -13.80
CA TYR A 65 -3.67 -9.36 -13.61
C TYR A 65 -4.40 -8.17 -14.25
N PRO A 66 -4.49 -7.01 -13.56
CA PRO A 66 -5.03 -5.78 -14.12
C PRO A 66 -4.02 -5.14 -15.08
N ALA A 67 -4.32 -3.93 -15.54
CA ALA A 67 -3.37 -3.13 -16.31
C ALA A 67 -2.03 -2.96 -15.56
N PRO A 68 -0.89 -2.91 -16.27
CA PRO A 68 0.42 -2.79 -15.62
C PRO A 68 0.57 -1.60 -14.67
N LEU A 69 -0.13 -0.49 -14.92
CA LEU A 69 -0.13 0.68 -14.03
C LEU A 69 -0.65 0.34 -12.63
N SER A 70 -1.74 -0.44 -12.53
CA SER A 70 -2.29 -0.87 -11.24
C SER A 70 -1.31 -1.77 -10.46
N ILE A 71 -0.51 -2.56 -11.17
CA ILE A 71 0.56 -3.37 -10.56
C ILE A 71 1.73 -2.50 -10.07
N GLU A 72 2.06 -1.43 -10.77
CA GLU A 72 3.09 -0.49 -10.33
C GLU A 72 2.66 0.27 -9.07
N GLN A 73 1.39 0.67 -9.01
CA GLN A 73 0.82 1.47 -7.93
C GLN A 73 0.46 0.68 -6.67
N THR A 74 0.21 -0.64 -6.78
CA THR A 74 -0.16 -1.44 -5.59
C THR A 74 0.99 -1.55 -4.58
N SER A 75 0.68 -1.85 -3.31
CA SER A 75 1.70 -2.16 -2.30
C SER A 75 2.49 -3.43 -2.65
N SER A 76 3.68 -3.58 -2.08
CA SER A 76 4.38 -4.88 -2.10
C SER A 76 3.81 -5.81 -1.04
N GLU A 77 3.98 -7.12 -1.18
CA GLU A 77 3.56 -8.05 -0.13
C GLU A 77 4.24 -7.77 1.22
N VAL A 78 5.51 -7.39 1.18
CA VAL A 78 6.31 -7.07 2.37
C VAL A 78 5.69 -5.89 3.14
N THR A 79 5.39 -4.80 2.43
CA THR A 79 4.82 -3.61 3.05
C THR A 79 3.35 -3.79 3.42
N ALA A 80 2.56 -4.51 2.63
CA ALA A 80 1.17 -4.84 2.96
C ALA A 80 1.07 -5.70 4.23
N LYS A 81 1.95 -6.70 4.37
CA LYS A 81 2.05 -7.51 5.58
C LYS A 81 2.39 -6.66 6.79
N TYR A 82 3.33 -5.73 6.67
CA TYR A 82 3.66 -4.82 7.77
C TYR A 82 2.46 -3.95 8.18
N LYS A 83 1.77 -3.32 7.21
CA LYS A 83 0.55 -2.53 7.48
C LYS A 83 -0.53 -3.31 8.23
N SER A 84 -0.72 -4.59 7.89
CA SER A 84 -1.75 -5.41 8.53
C SER A 84 -1.62 -5.51 10.05
N LYS A 85 -0.38 -5.47 10.57
CA LYS A 85 -0.09 -5.46 12.01
C LYS A 85 -0.53 -4.18 12.72
N LEU A 86 -0.72 -3.09 11.98
CA LEU A 86 -1.15 -1.80 12.53
C LEU A 86 -2.66 -1.70 12.71
N ALA A 87 -3.43 -2.58 12.06
CA ALA A 87 -4.87 -2.62 12.20
C ALA A 87 -5.28 -3.10 13.60
N LYS A 88 -6.38 -2.56 14.13
CA LYS A 88 -6.96 -2.96 15.42
C LYS A 88 -8.42 -3.35 15.25
N GLY A 89 -8.88 -4.25 16.12
CA GLY A 89 -10.27 -4.70 16.17
C GLY A 89 -10.59 -5.83 15.19
N ASN A 90 -11.86 -5.93 14.81
CA ASN A 90 -12.41 -7.06 14.05
C ASN A 90 -12.99 -6.65 12.68
N ILE A 91 -13.24 -5.36 12.46
CA ILE A 91 -13.88 -4.84 11.26
C ILE A 91 -13.01 -3.72 10.67
N LEU A 92 -12.51 -3.94 9.45
CA LEU A 92 -11.69 -2.97 8.72
C LEU A 92 -12.35 -2.62 7.38
N ILE A 93 -12.17 -1.38 6.94
CA ILE A 93 -12.47 -0.95 5.58
C ILE A 93 -11.24 -0.28 4.95
N ASP A 94 -10.92 -0.68 3.72
CA ASP A 94 -10.01 0.03 2.84
C ASP A 94 -10.86 0.83 1.85
N ILE A 95 -10.81 2.17 1.95
CA ILE A 95 -11.60 3.07 1.10
C ILE A 95 -10.94 3.39 -0.26
N THR A 96 -9.81 2.73 -0.54
CA THR A 96 -8.92 2.94 -1.69
C THR A 96 -8.37 1.58 -2.19
N GLY A 97 -9.22 0.56 -2.18
CA GLY A 97 -8.84 -0.85 -2.18
C GLY A 97 -7.95 -1.33 -3.34
N GLY A 98 -7.97 -0.66 -4.50
CA GLY A 98 -7.07 -0.95 -5.62
C GLY A 98 -7.06 -2.43 -6.02
N PHE A 99 -5.87 -2.95 -6.33
CA PHE A 99 -5.68 -4.38 -6.68
C PHE A 99 -5.91 -5.35 -5.49
N GLY A 100 -6.14 -4.84 -4.28
CA GLY A 100 -6.52 -5.64 -3.12
C GLY A 100 -5.36 -6.31 -2.37
N VAL A 101 -4.10 -5.91 -2.62
CA VAL A 101 -2.94 -6.48 -1.91
C VAL A 101 -2.95 -6.12 -0.43
N ASP A 102 -3.17 -4.85 -0.08
CA ASP A 102 -3.26 -4.43 1.33
C ASP A 102 -4.47 -5.11 2.02
N VAL A 103 -5.63 -5.12 1.37
CA VAL A 103 -6.84 -5.83 1.83
C VAL A 103 -6.60 -7.33 2.07
N TYR A 104 -5.88 -8.01 1.17
CA TYR A 104 -5.56 -9.43 1.33
C TYR A 104 -4.78 -9.69 2.63
N TYR A 105 -3.81 -8.82 2.94
CA TYR A 105 -3.02 -8.93 4.17
C TYR A 105 -3.82 -8.51 5.41
N PHE A 106 -4.64 -7.45 5.33
CA PHE A 106 -5.58 -7.12 6.41
C PHE A 106 -6.52 -8.29 6.71
N ALA A 107 -6.98 -9.02 5.69
CA ALA A 107 -7.87 -10.15 5.87
C ALA A 107 -7.22 -11.36 6.56
N GLN A 108 -5.89 -11.40 6.67
CA GLN A 108 -5.20 -12.43 7.48
C GLN A 108 -5.29 -12.12 8.99
N GLU A 109 -5.37 -10.84 9.36
CA GLU A 109 -5.34 -10.38 10.76
C GLU A 109 -6.73 -9.97 11.26
N ILE A 110 -7.62 -9.52 10.37
CA ILE A 110 -8.92 -8.92 10.70
C ILE A 110 -10.08 -9.83 10.29
N LYS A 111 -11.06 -9.99 11.19
CA LYS A 111 -12.19 -10.92 10.99
C LYS A 111 -13.09 -10.57 9.80
N LYS A 112 -13.29 -9.27 9.51
CA LYS A 112 -14.12 -8.79 8.40
C LYS A 112 -13.46 -7.58 7.76
N VAL A 113 -13.18 -7.67 6.46
CA VAL A 113 -12.59 -6.56 5.70
C VAL A 113 -13.57 -6.13 4.60
N THR A 114 -13.69 -4.83 4.38
CA THR A 114 -14.43 -4.27 3.25
C THR A 114 -13.45 -3.60 2.30
N HIS A 115 -13.43 -4.04 1.05
CA HIS A 115 -12.68 -3.43 -0.05
C HIS A 115 -13.62 -2.46 -0.78
N VAL A 116 -13.27 -1.18 -0.85
CA VAL A 116 -13.96 -0.20 -1.67
C VAL A 116 -13.00 0.33 -2.72
N GLU A 117 -13.37 0.19 -4.00
CA GLU A 117 -12.54 0.64 -5.12
C GLU A 117 -13.40 1.34 -6.17
N TYR A 118 -12.97 2.52 -6.60
CA TYR A 118 -13.69 3.34 -7.56
C TYR A 118 -13.80 2.67 -8.95
N ASN A 119 -12.72 2.05 -9.42
CA ASN A 119 -12.70 1.35 -10.69
C ASN A 119 -13.38 -0.03 -10.56
N LYS A 120 -14.58 -0.14 -11.13
CA LYS A 120 -15.38 -1.37 -11.13
C LYS A 120 -14.65 -2.59 -11.67
N ASP A 121 -13.87 -2.45 -12.74
CA ASP A 121 -13.13 -3.58 -13.32
C ASP A 121 -12.00 -4.02 -12.39
N LEU A 122 -11.29 -3.08 -11.76
CA LEU A 122 -10.25 -3.40 -10.79
C LEU A 122 -10.82 -4.06 -9.53
N SER A 123 -11.96 -3.58 -9.02
CA SER A 123 -12.69 -4.21 -7.92
C SER A 123 -13.11 -5.64 -8.25
N GLN A 124 -13.65 -5.87 -9.46
CA GLN A 124 -14.01 -7.20 -9.93
C GLN A 124 -12.80 -8.14 -10.00
N ILE A 125 -11.64 -7.64 -10.44
CA ILE A 125 -10.39 -8.41 -10.47
C ILE A 125 -9.92 -8.75 -9.05
N ALA A 126 -9.97 -7.79 -8.12
CA ALA A 126 -9.60 -8.01 -6.72
C ALA A 126 -10.49 -9.06 -6.05
N GLU A 127 -11.81 -9.00 -6.28
CA GLU A 127 -12.77 -9.99 -5.79
C GLU A 127 -12.48 -11.39 -6.34
N TYR A 128 -12.27 -11.49 -7.65
CA TYR A 128 -11.93 -12.76 -8.29
C TYR A 128 -10.63 -13.34 -7.70
N ASN A 129 -9.56 -12.54 -7.61
CA ASN A 129 -8.28 -13.00 -7.11
C ASN A 129 -8.32 -13.38 -5.62
N ALA A 130 -9.09 -12.67 -4.79
CA ALA A 130 -9.29 -13.07 -3.40
C ALA A 130 -9.92 -14.46 -3.28
N SER A 131 -10.86 -14.80 -4.17
CA SER A 131 -11.43 -16.16 -4.21
C SER A 131 -10.40 -17.22 -4.60
N ILE A 132 -9.52 -16.91 -5.55
CA ILE A 132 -8.42 -17.81 -5.99
C ILE A 132 -7.38 -17.98 -4.87
N LEU A 133 -7.12 -16.93 -4.11
CA LEU A 133 -6.25 -16.94 -2.93
C LEU A 133 -6.94 -17.49 -1.68
N ASN A 134 -8.17 -18.00 -1.81
CA ASN A 134 -8.98 -18.62 -0.76
C ASN A 134 -9.26 -17.70 0.46
N VAL A 135 -9.40 -16.40 0.23
CA VAL A 135 -9.78 -15.41 1.26
C VAL A 135 -11.27 -15.13 1.17
N LYS A 136 -12.00 -15.40 2.26
CA LYS A 136 -13.48 -15.41 2.28
C LYS A 136 -14.12 -14.33 3.15
N ASN A 137 -13.31 -13.61 3.92
CA ASN A 137 -13.72 -12.60 4.88
C ASN A 137 -13.63 -11.17 4.34
N ILE A 138 -13.52 -11.00 3.02
CA ILE A 138 -13.54 -9.71 2.33
C ILE A 138 -14.89 -9.52 1.65
N SER A 139 -15.53 -8.37 1.87
CA SER A 139 -16.65 -7.89 1.05
C SER A 139 -16.15 -6.83 0.07
N PHE A 140 -16.58 -6.90 -1.18
CA PHE A 140 -16.14 -5.99 -2.24
C PHE A 140 -17.25 -5.02 -2.62
N TYR A 141 -16.89 -3.75 -2.80
CA TYR A 141 -17.78 -2.70 -3.28
C TYR A 141 -17.08 -1.83 -4.32
N ALA A 142 -17.70 -1.70 -5.49
CA ALA A 142 -17.22 -0.82 -6.55
C ALA A 142 -17.90 0.55 -6.41
N GLY A 143 -17.13 1.58 -6.04
CA GLY A 143 -17.62 2.95 -5.88
C GLY A 143 -16.64 3.84 -5.12
N ASP A 144 -17.08 5.06 -4.83
CA ASP A 144 -16.29 6.03 -4.07
C ASP A 144 -16.29 5.69 -2.57
N GLY A 145 -15.10 5.58 -1.98
CA GLY A 145 -14.93 5.19 -0.58
C GLY A 145 -15.43 6.23 0.43
N ILE A 146 -15.34 7.52 0.11
CA ILE A 146 -15.87 8.59 0.95
C ILE A 146 -17.40 8.59 0.90
N GLU A 147 -17.99 8.46 -0.29
CA GLU A 147 -19.46 8.35 -0.44
C GLU A 147 -20.00 7.07 0.22
N TYR A 148 -19.27 5.95 0.16
CA TYR A 148 -19.62 4.75 0.90
C TYR A 148 -19.67 5.01 2.41
N LEU A 149 -18.67 5.70 2.97
CA LEU A 149 -18.65 6.04 4.39
C LEU A 149 -19.80 6.98 4.79
N LYS A 150 -20.16 7.95 3.96
CA LYS A 150 -21.30 8.86 4.22
C LYS A 150 -22.64 8.11 4.31
N THR A 151 -22.82 7.11 3.46
CA THR A 151 -24.11 6.43 3.28
C THR A 151 -24.28 5.20 4.16
N THR A 152 -23.19 4.55 4.56
CA THR A 152 -23.25 3.34 5.39
C THR A 152 -23.58 3.67 6.85
N SER A 153 -24.46 2.87 7.47
CA SER A 153 -24.70 2.90 8.92
C SER A 153 -23.64 2.15 9.72
N LYS A 154 -22.73 1.43 9.06
CA LYS A 154 -21.66 0.67 9.71
C LYS A 154 -20.60 1.60 10.29
N SER A 155 -20.04 1.18 11.43
CA SER A 155 -18.78 1.69 11.97
C SER A 155 -17.71 0.61 11.81
N PHE A 156 -16.45 1.04 11.81
CA PHE A 156 -15.28 0.21 11.61
C PHE A 156 -14.34 0.37 12.80
N ASP A 157 -13.58 -0.66 13.12
CA ASP A 157 -12.54 -0.55 14.16
C ASP A 157 -11.29 0.11 13.59
N THR A 158 -11.03 -0.11 12.30
CA THR A 158 -9.94 0.52 11.53
C THR A 158 -10.44 0.96 10.16
N ILE A 159 -10.08 2.18 9.73
CA ILE A 159 -10.17 2.62 8.34
C ILE A 159 -8.75 2.70 7.79
N TYR A 160 -8.52 2.15 6.60
CA TYR A 160 -7.29 2.34 5.85
C TYR A 160 -7.56 3.19 4.60
N VAL A 161 -6.63 4.08 4.28
CA VAL A 161 -6.68 4.93 3.10
C VAL A 161 -5.29 5.12 2.50
N ASP A 162 -5.18 4.93 1.19
CA ASP A 162 -4.01 5.13 0.36
C ASP A 162 -4.36 6.16 -0.73
N PRO A 163 -4.40 7.46 -0.38
CA PRO A 163 -4.85 8.48 -1.28
C PRO A 163 -3.82 8.70 -2.39
N ALA A 164 -4.29 8.73 -3.64
CA ALA A 164 -3.46 8.97 -4.79
C ALA A 164 -3.19 10.47 -4.96
N ARG A 165 -1.96 10.83 -5.32
CA ARG A 165 -1.63 12.22 -5.66
C ARG A 165 -2.39 12.66 -6.91
N ARG A 166 -2.99 13.86 -6.90
CA ARG A 166 -3.62 14.44 -8.10
C ARG A 166 -2.56 14.78 -9.15
N ALA A 167 -2.86 14.49 -10.43
CA ALA A 167 -1.93 14.62 -11.54
C ALA A 167 -1.33 16.04 -11.71
N ASP A 168 -2.07 17.09 -11.35
CA ASP A 168 -1.67 18.51 -11.52
C ASP A 168 -1.27 19.22 -10.21
N SER A 169 -0.90 18.46 -9.17
CA SER A 169 -0.45 19.05 -7.89
C SER A 169 0.98 19.59 -7.99
N GLY A 170 1.22 20.80 -7.45
CA GLY A 170 2.47 21.55 -7.56
C GLY A 170 3.73 20.81 -7.09
N LYS A 171 4.91 21.46 -7.16
CA LYS A 171 6.20 20.79 -6.88
C LYS A 171 6.30 20.18 -5.47
N VAL A 172 5.62 20.76 -4.48
CA VAL A 172 5.60 20.29 -3.08
C VAL A 172 4.45 19.31 -2.89
N PHE A 173 4.73 18.14 -2.29
CA PHE A 173 3.69 17.14 -2.01
C PHE A 173 2.95 17.49 -0.71
N MET A 174 1.63 17.70 -0.80
CA MET A 174 0.74 17.98 0.33
C MET A 174 -0.39 16.94 0.39
N LEU A 175 -0.84 16.57 1.59
CA LEU A 175 -1.91 15.56 1.76
C LEU A 175 -3.25 16.04 1.19
N LYS A 176 -3.55 17.33 1.32
CA LYS A 176 -4.77 17.95 0.76
C LYS A 176 -4.87 17.84 -0.76
N ASP A 177 -3.73 17.67 -1.44
CA ASP A 177 -3.65 17.51 -2.90
C ASP A 177 -3.81 16.05 -3.34
N CYS A 178 -4.10 15.15 -2.41
CA CYS A 178 -4.40 13.75 -2.70
C CYS A 178 -5.90 13.52 -2.91
N THR A 179 -6.22 12.35 -3.46
CA THR A 179 -7.58 11.86 -3.69
C THR A 179 -7.70 10.43 -3.14
N PRO A 180 -8.60 10.17 -2.19
CA PRO A 180 -9.51 11.15 -1.57
C PRO A 180 -8.75 12.20 -0.74
N ASP A 181 -9.35 13.37 -0.57
CA ASP A 181 -8.83 14.41 0.33
C ASP A 181 -9.06 13.97 1.77
N VAL A 182 -8.04 13.36 2.37
CA VAL A 182 -8.10 12.84 3.73
C VAL A 182 -8.20 13.97 4.75
N VAL A 183 -7.59 15.13 4.48
CA VAL A 183 -7.57 16.27 5.40
C VAL A 183 -8.99 16.82 5.57
N SER A 184 -9.66 17.12 4.46
CA SER A 184 -11.03 17.67 4.49
C SER A 184 -12.07 16.65 4.97
N ASN A 185 -11.80 15.35 4.86
CA ASN A 185 -12.71 14.28 5.29
C ASN A 185 -12.36 13.68 6.67
N LEU A 186 -11.36 14.21 7.38
CA LEU A 186 -10.88 13.59 8.61
C LEU A 186 -11.96 13.45 9.69
N ASP A 187 -12.85 14.44 9.82
CA ASP A 187 -13.99 14.39 10.74
C ASP A 187 -14.95 13.24 10.43
N LEU A 188 -15.23 13.01 9.14
CA LEU A 188 -16.04 11.88 8.70
C LEU A 188 -15.34 10.55 9.04
N LEU A 189 -14.04 10.44 8.76
CA LEU A 189 -13.28 9.22 9.06
C LEU A 189 -13.29 8.91 10.57
N LEU A 190 -13.05 9.91 11.41
CA LEU A 190 -13.08 9.79 12.87
C LEU A 190 -14.47 9.49 13.41
N SER A 191 -15.53 9.95 12.73
CA SER A 191 -16.91 9.60 13.10
C SER A 191 -17.25 8.13 12.83
N LYS A 192 -16.46 7.45 11.99
CA LYS A 192 -16.71 6.07 11.54
C LYS A 192 -15.72 5.05 12.11
N SER A 193 -14.65 5.49 12.76
CA SER A 193 -13.63 4.59 13.30
C SER A 193 -12.83 5.21 14.44
N SER A 194 -12.44 4.36 15.38
CA SER A 194 -11.49 4.71 16.45
C SER A 194 -10.04 4.75 15.99
N ARG A 195 -9.72 4.11 14.85
CA ARG A 195 -8.37 4.10 14.27
C ARG A 195 -8.41 4.34 12.76
N ILE A 196 -7.52 5.19 12.27
CA ILE A 196 -7.32 5.46 10.85
C ILE A 196 -5.85 5.24 10.53
N ILE A 197 -5.57 4.55 9.43
CA ILE A 197 -4.22 4.36 8.89
C ILE A 197 -4.19 5.02 7.53
N ILE A 198 -3.37 6.06 7.38
CA ILE A 198 -3.19 6.77 6.11
C ILE A 198 -1.81 6.38 5.57
N LYS A 199 -1.77 5.81 4.38
CA LYS A 199 -0.52 5.60 3.64
C LYS A 199 -0.19 6.84 2.83
N THR A 200 1.08 7.19 2.76
CA THR A 200 1.55 8.26 1.86
C THR A 200 2.89 7.89 1.23
N ALA A 201 3.21 8.56 0.12
CA ALA A 201 4.51 8.44 -0.52
C ALA A 201 5.64 8.91 0.43
N PRO A 202 6.84 8.30 0.36
CA PRO A 202 7.96 8.61 1.25
C PRO A 202 8.49 10.05 1.09
N LEU A 203 8.11 10.71 -0.01
CA LEU A 203 8.45 12.10 -0.31
C LEU A 203 7.67 13.11 0.54
N LEU A 204 6.57 12.72 1.20
CA LEU A 204 5.82 13.64 2.05
C LEU A 204 6.70 14.09 3.21
N ASP A 205 6.80 15.39 3.44
CA ASP A 205 7.51 15.92 4.60
C ASP A 205 6.73 15.61 5.89
N ILE A 206 7.43 15.14 6.92
CA ILE A 206 6.79 14.70 8.17
C ILE A 206 6.16 15.90 8.89
N SER A 207 6.85 17.03 8.94
CA SER A 207 6.33 18.25 9.57
C SER A 207 5.14 18.82 8.81
N ALA A 208 5.17 18.78 7.47
CA ALA A 208 4.04 19.16 6.63
C ALA A 208 2.81 18.27 6.88
N GLY A 209 2.98 16.94 6.91
CA GLY A 209 1.87 16.03 7.22
C GLY A 209 1.29 16.24 8.62
N LEU A 210 2.14 16.46 9.63
CA LEU A 210 1.70 16.80 10.99
C LEU A 210 0.99 18.16 11.09
N SER A 211 1.26 19.10 10.19
CA SER A 211 0.54 20.37 10.13
C SER A 211 -0.86 20.25 9.52
N GLU A 212 -1.11 19.20 8.72
CA GLU A 212 -2.38 18.96 8.02
C GLU A 212 -3.27 17.94 8.74
N LEU A 213 -2.68 17.02 9.52
CA LEU A 213 -3.40 15.97 10.25
C LEU A 213 -3.46 16.28 11.74
N ARG A 214 -4.63 16.04 12.34
CA ARG A 214 -4.83 16.05 13.80
C ARG A 214 -4.95 14.64 14.34
N ASN A 215 -4.71 14.49 15.63
CA ASN A 215 -4.86 13.22 16.36
C ASN A 215 -3.90 12.09 15.91
N VAL A 216 -2.78 12.43 15.27
CA VAL A 216 -1.75 11.46 14.90
C VAL A 216 -1.12 10.88 16.17
N SER A 217 -1.19 9.56 16.36
CA SER A 217 -0.61 8.85 17.50
C SER A 217 0.73 8.22 17.15
N GLU A 218 0.86 7.67 15.93
CA GLU A 218 2.07 7.03 15.45
C GLU A 218 2.39 7.42 14.01
N ILE A 219 3.67 7.56 13.69
CA ILE A 219 4.17 7.66 12.31
C ILE A 219 5.16 6.53 12.10
N HIS A 220 4.87 5.63 11.16
CA HIS A 220 5.80 4.58 10.78
C HIS A 220 6.45 4.94 9.44
N ILE A 221 7.77 5.04 9.44
CA ILE A 221 8.60 5.27 8.27
C ILE A 221 9.13 3.91 7.85
N VAL A 222 8.66 3.37 6.73
CA VAL A 222 8.94 1.99 6.34
C VAL A 222 9.91 1.96 5.17
N SER A 223 11.07 1.32 5.36
CA SER A 223 12.00 0.99 4.28
C SER A 223 12.02 -0.51 3.97
N VAL A 224 12.34 -0.82 2.73
CA VAL A 224 12.62 -2.19 2.28
C VAL A 224 13.92 -2.16 1.50
N LYS A 225 14.93 -2.93 1.95
CA LYS A 225 16.26 -2.99 1.29
C LYS A 225 16.90 -1.61 1.11
N ASN A 226 16.92 -0.82 2.19
CA ASN A 226 17.48 0.54 2.25
C ASN A 226 16.81 1.55 1.29
N GLU A 227 15.56 1.31 0.90
CA GLU A 227 14.75 2.28 0.15
C GLU A 227 13.50 2.59 0.97
N CYS A 228 13.31 3.86 1.35
CA CYS A 228 12.09 4.30 2.03
C CYS A 228 10.90 4.18 1.07
N LYS A 229 9.92 3.35 1.43
CA LYS A 229 8.80 2.97 0.55
C LYS A 229 7.54 3.77 0.83
N GLU A 230 7.24 4.05 2.09
CA GLU A 230 5.98 4.66 2.50
C GLU A 230 6.09 5.24 3.91
N LEU A 231 5.27 6.26 4.17
CA LEU A 231 4.95 6.70 5.53
C LEU A 231 3.54 6.23 5.85
N LEU A 232 3.34 5.71 7.06
CA LEU A 232 2.05 5.29 7.59
C LEU A 232 1.71 6.16 8.78
N TRP A 233 0.65 6.93 8.67
CA TRP A 233 0.14 7.81 9.70
C TRP A 233 -0.99 7.09 10.41
N VAL A 234 -0.80 6.82 11.70
CA VAL A 234 -1.82 6.26 12.54
C VAL A 234 -2.48 7.40 13.30
N ILE A 235 -3.80 7.47 13.18
CA ILE A 235 -4.65 8.38 13.93
C ILE A 235 -5.55 7.53 14.81
N ASP A 236 -5.57 7.79 16.11
CA ASP A 236 -6.50 7.14 17.04
C ASP A 236 -7.46 8.21 17.62
N SER A 237 -8.72 7.85 17.90
CA SER A 237 -9.68 8.80 18.48
C SER A 237 -9.37 9.19 19.92
N ASN A 238 -8.60 8.34 20.63
CA ASN A 238 -8.20 8.51 22.04
C ASN A 238 -6.67 8.69 22.13
N THR A 239 -6.14 9.82 21.65
CA THR A 239 -4.67 9.98 21.53
C THR A 239 -4.00 10.25 22.87
N SER A 240 -2.73 9.87 22.96
CA SER A 240 -1.75 10.54 23.84
C SER A 240 -1.46 11.94 23.29
N GLU A 241 -0.97 12.84 24.17
CA GLU A 241 -0.43 14.14 23.73
C GLU A 241 0.88 13.98 22.92
N GLU A 242 1.54 12.82 23.03
CA GLU A 242 2.84 12.56 22.41
C GLU A 242 2.74 11.64 21.19
N ILE A 243 3.35 12.05 20.08
CA ILE A 243 3.42 11.32 18.82
C ILE A 243 4.65 10.42 18.81
N LYS A 244 4.46 9.13 18.53
CA LYS A 244 5.55 8.16 18.41
C LYS A 244 6.00 8.02 16.96
N LEU A 245 7.28 8.22 16.69
CA LEU A 245 7.89 7.93 15.38
C LEU A 245 8.58 6.56 15.42
N GLN A 246 8.42 5.80 14.34
CA GLN A 246 8.97 4.45 14.20
C GLN A 246 9.66 4.31 12.84
N ALA A 247 10.99 4.31 12.84
CA ALA A 247 11.78 3.95 11.68
C ALA A 247 11.87 2.42 11.60
N VAL A 248 11.24 1.85 10.56
CA VAL A 248 11.15 0.40 10.37
C VAL A 248 11.89 -0.01 9.12
N THR A 249 12.88 -0.87 9.30
CA THR A 249 13.68 -1.44 8.23
C THR A 249 13.28 -2.90 8.01
N ILE A 250 12.78 -3.21 6.82
CA ILE A 250 12.39 -4.57 6.45
C ILE A 250 13.38 -5.14 5.43
N ASN A 251 14.30 -5.96 5.93
CA ASN A 251 15.27 -6.73 5.12
C ASN A 251 14.98 -8.23 5.31
N ASP A 252 16.01 -9.04 5.59
CA ASP A 252 15.82 -10.45 6.02
C ASP A 252 15.14 -10.54 7.39
N THR A 253 15.32 -9.50 8.22
CA THR A 253 14.64 -9.30 9.50
C THR A 253 14.00 -7.93 9.54
N GLU A 254 12.89 -7.81 10.25
CA GLU A 254 12.28 -6.52 10.62
C GLU A 254 13.03 -5.92 11.81
N LYS A 255 13.50 -4.67 11.68
CA LYS A 255 14.17 -3.91 12.74
C LYS A 255 13.44 -2.58 12.91
N THR A 256 13.29 -2.15 14.17
CA THR A 256 12.57 -0.92 14.50
C THR A 256 13.39 -0.07 15.45
N PHE A 257 13.54 1.20 15.11
CA PHE A 257 13.98 2.25 16.03
C PHE A 257 12.78 3.18 16.28
N SER A 258 12.55 3.54 17.54
CA SER A 258 11.41 4.37 17.91
C SER A 258 11.78 5.44 18.92
N PHE A 259 11.17 6.61 18.75
CA PHE A 259 11.36 7.78 19.61
C PHE A 259 10.06 8.59 19.63
N LEU A 260 9.90 9.43 20.63
CA LEU A 260 8.82 10.41 20.73
C LEU A 260 9.20 11.67 19.99
N GLN A 261 8.23 12.34 19.39
CA GLN A 261 8.48 13.52 18.57
C GLN A 261 9.30 14.60 19.31
N HIS A 262 9.05 14.81 20.60
CA HIS A 262 9.77 15.80 21.40
C HIS A 262 11.27 15.48 21.59
N GLU A 263 11.66 14.21 21.44
CA GLU A 263 13.05 13.75 21.54
C GLU A 263 13.88 14.11 20.30
N SER A 264 13.26 14.50 19.18
CA SER A 264 13.97 14.87 17.94
C SER A 264 14.90 16.08 18.08
N ASN A 265 14.64 16.93 19.07
CA ASN A 265 15.32 18.22 19.25
C ASN A 265 16.30 18.23 20.44
N ILE A 266 16.81 17.06 20.84
CA ILE A 266 17.87 16.99 21.85
C ILE A 266 19.21 17.51 21.31
N SER A 267 20.04 18.04 22.20
CA SER A 267 21.40 18.47 21.86
C SER A 267 22.34 17.27 21.81
N ALA A 268 22.89 16.97 20.63
CA ALA A 268 23.93 15.96 20.48
C ALA A 268 25.28 16.48 20.99
N THR A 269 26.05 15.60 21.64
CA THR A 269 27.46 15.87 21.99
C THR A 269 28.35 15.18 20.96
N PHE A 270 29.12 15.98 20.22
CA PHE A 270 30.04 15.47 19.21
C PHE A 270 31.44 15.25 19.79
N ILE A 271 32.10 14.17 19.39
CA ILE A 271 33.51 13.94 19.69
C ILE A 271 34.39 14.75 18.74
N GLU A 272 35.51 15.27 19.22
CA GLU A 272 36.41 16.13 18.43
C GLU A 272 37.31 15.33 17.47
N SER A 273 37.51 14.03 17.71
CA SER A 273 38.34 13.17 16.88
C SER A 273 37.85 11.72 16.89
N VAL A 274 38.14 10.99 15.81
CA VAL A 274 37.79 9.58 15.61
C VAL A 274 39.08 8.77 15.50
N SER A 275 39.15 7.62 16.15
CA SER A 275 40.28 6.70 16.03
C SER A 275 40.24 5.94 14.69
N PRO A 276 41.39 5.67 14.05
CA PRO A 276 41.45 4.82 12.85
C PRO A 276 40.93 3.39 13.04
N LEU A 277 40.76 2.95 14.30
CA LEU A 277 40.20 1.65 14.67
C LEU A 277 38.69 1.70 14.96
N ASP A 278 38.05 2.87 14.84
CA ASP A 278 36.62 3.02 15.08
C ASP A 278 35.78 2.54 13.89
N TYR A 279 34.51 2.28 14.17
CA TYR A 279 33.55 1.79 13.18
C TYR A 279 32.80 2.95 12.52
N LEU A 280 32.54 2.83 11.22
CA LEU A 280 31.61 3.69 10.49
C LEU A 280 30.23 3.03 10.42
N TYR A 281 29.20 3.77 10.82
CA TYR A 281 27.80 3.34 10.76
C TYR A 281 27.07 4.17 9.71
N GLU A 282 26.40 3.50 8.77
CA GLU A 282 25.50 4.14 7.80
C GLU A 282 24.05 3.80 8.19
N PRO A 283 23.22 4.80 8.53
CA PRO A 283 21.83 4.58 8.92
C PRO A 283 20.96 4.20 7.70
N ASP A 284 19.97 3.34 7.93
CA ASP A 284 18.98 2.97 6.92
C ASP A 284 18.11 4.17 6.52
N ALA A 285 17.60 4.14 5.28
CA ALA A 285 16.73 5.18 4.71
C ALA A 285 15.51 5.53 5.58
N ALA A 286 14.92 4.58 6.33
CA ALA A 286 13.83 4.87 7.25
C ALA A 286 14.28 5.73 8.43
N LEU A 287 15.47 5.43 8.98
CA LEU A 287 16.04 6.18 10.10
C LEU A 287 16.41 7.60 9.66
N LEU A 288 17.07 7.74 8.51
CA LEU A 288 17.38 9.05 7.91
C LEU A 288 16.10 9.89 7.68
N LYS A 289 15.05 9.28 7.13
CA LYS A 289 13.78 9.97 6.87
C LYS A 289 13.05 10.36 8.16
N SER A 290 13.25 9.63 9.26
CA SER A 290 12.62 9.94 10.54
C SER A 290 13.14 11.24 11.18
N GLY A 291 14.34 11.69 10.81
CA GLY A 291 14.98 12.88 11.39
C GLY A 291 15.66 12.65 12.74
N ALA A 292 15.77 11.41 13.22
CA ALA A 292 16.49 11.04 14.44
C ALA A 292 18.02 11.11 14.23
N PHE A 293 18.55 12.32 14.10
CA PHE A 293 19.97 12.58 13.87
C PHE A 293 20.80 12.78 15.15
N ASN A 294 20.14 13.10 16.27
CA ASN A 294 20.77 13.49 17.53
C ASN A 294 20.58 12.44 18.63
#